data_AF-A0A534H8E9-F1
#
_entry.id   AF-A0A534H8E9-F1
#
_cell.length_a   1.000
_cell.length_b   1.000
_cell.length_c   1.000
_cell.angle_alpha   90.00
_cell.angle_beta   90.00
_cell.angle_gamma   90.00
#
_symmetry.space_group_name_H-M   'P 1'
#
loop_
_entity.id
_entity.type
_entity.pdbx_description
1 polymer ?
#
loop_
_entity_poly.entity_id
_entity_poly.type
_entity_poly.pdbx_seq_one_letter_code
_entity_poly.pdbx_strand_id
1 'polypeptide(L)'
;MKSGAGNTRALCGAALLLSVLTAPAALAVPSFARQTGMACEACHTVYPELTHFGRVFKANGYVLANLKQVRDVTAKKEQLLELAQTPPLSIMVQASYSQLSTTLPDVSVTAPGVAQNGTAGFPQQLSLFYAGKIAPHFGAFAQLTYANDSGTISIDNTDLRFANMMILPSEQSLVYGVSLNNNPTVQDLWNSTPAFGFPYASSNAVVSPLAGTEIDGALAQDVAGLSGYLFWNESLYAEVGGYRSAKQGAANALTGGPWTAPRQTSSRASRPTGAWPTSTTTSGIALKRASTAQTSSYCPGQAPERRCVGPSTASRTSPKTSSTSSLPTITRSVWRGRVSTRT
;
A
#
# COMPACT_ATOMS: atom_id res chain seq x y z
N MET A 1 -33.70 47.82 -4.42
CA MET A 1 -32.35 47.29 -4.71
C MET A 1 -32.06 46.08 -3.81
N LYS A 2 -32.53 44.87 -4.15
CA LYS A 2 -32.15 43.59 -3.48
C LYS A 2 -32.33 42.42 -4.45
N SER A 3 -31.56 42.40 -5.54
CA SER A 3 -31.42 41.22 -6.42
C SER A 3 -29.96 41.16 -6.85
N GLY A 4 -29.20 40.21 -6.33
CA GLY A 4 -27.79 40.05 -6.74
C GLY A 4 -27.02 38.96 -5.98
N ALA A 5 -27.42 38.58 -4.77
CA ALA A 5 -26.65 37.63 -3.96
C ALA A 5 -26.98 36.13 -4.22
N GLY A 6 -28.13 35.82 -4.82
CA GLY A 6 -28.59 34.43 -5.03
C GLY A 6 -27.93 33.73 -6.22
N ASN A 7 -27.81 34.42 -7.35
CA ASN A 7 -27.24 33.83 -8.57
C ASN A 7 -25.75 33.56 -8.43
N THR A 8 -24.99 34.41 -7.74
CA THR A 8 -23.55 34.23 -7.55
C THR A 8 -23.24 33.00 -6.69
N ARG A 9 -24.08 32.70 -5.68
CA ARG A 9 -23.91 31.52 -4.82
C ARG A 9 -24.25 30.22 -5.56
N ALA A 10 -25.30 30.22 -6.39
CA ALA A 10 -25.67 29.07 -7.20
C ALA A 10 -24.63 28.78 -8.31
N LEU A 11 -24.09 29.84 -8.94
CA LEU A 11 -23.03 29.73 -9.94
C LEU A 11 -21.71 29.22 -9.34
N CYS A 12 -21.32 29.70 -8.15
CA CYS A 12 -20.15 29.16 -7.45
C CYS A 12 -20.34 27.70 -7.02
N GLY A 13 -21.54 27.31 -6.56
CA GLY A 13 -21.84 25.93 -6.21
C GLY A 13 -21.82 24.97 -7.41
N ALA A 14 -22.41 25.39 -8.53
CA ALA A 14 -22.38 24.61 -9.77
C ALA A 14 -20.98 24.51 -10.37
N ALA A 15 -20.17 25.57 -10.30
CA ALA A 15 -18.77 25.55 -10.75
C ALA A 15 -17.88 24.64 -9.88
N LEU A 16 -18.12 24.58 -8.57
CA LEU A 16 -17.43 23.65 -7.67
C LEU A 16 -17.82 22.19 -7.96
N LEU A 17 -19.11 21.91 -8.15
CA LEU A 17 -19.59 20.57 -8.52
C LEU A 17 -19.04 20.12 -9.88
N LEU A 18 -19.01 21.02 -10.87
CA LEU A 18 -18.49 20.71 -12.21
C LEU A 18 -16.96 20.52 -12.22
N SER A 19 -16.22 21.25 -11.37
CA SER A 19 -14.77 21.04 -11.20
C SER A 19 -14.44 19.75 -10.45
N VAL A 20 -15.28 19.32 -9.50
CA VAL A 20 -15.15 18.00 -8.86
C VAL A 20 -15.49 16.86 -9.83
N LEU A 21 -16.49 17.01 -10.70
CA LEU A 21 -16.85 16.01 -11.71
C LEU A 21 -15.83 15.89 -12.86
N THR A 22 -14.99 16.92 -13.09
CA THR A 22 -13.99 16.95 -14.17
C THR A 22 -12.55 16.72 -13.69
N ALA A 23 -12.33 16.61 -12.38
CA ALA A 23 -11.04 16.25 -11.84
C ALA A 23 -10.69 14.80 -12.25
N PRO A 24 -9.54 14.55 -12.90
CA PRO A 24 -9.09 13.18 -13.12
C PRO A 24 -8.95 12.50 -11.76
N ALA A 25 -9.33 11.23 -11.71
CA ALA A 25 -9.32 10.40 -10.52
C ALA A 25 -7.88 10.23 -10.00
N ALA A 26 -7.38 11.18 -9.20
CA ALA A 26 -6.07 11.09 -8.55
C ALA A 26 -6.22 10.31 -7.24
N LEU A 27 -6.30 8.98 -7.35
CA LEU A 27 -6.36 8.05 -6.21
C LEU A 27 -4.98 7.71 -5.65
N ALA A 28 -3.91 8.12 -6.35
CA ALA A 28 -2.55 7.99 -5.86
C ALA A 28 -2.20 9.15 -4.93
N VAL A 29 -1.04 9.08 -4.28
CA VAL A 29 -0.47 10.17 -3.49
C VAL A 29 0.20 11.18 -4.44
N PRO A 30 -0.42 12.35 -4.72
CA PRO A 30 0.09 13.26 -5.74
C PRO A 30 1.45 13.91 -5.40
N SER A 31 1.97 13.76 -4.16
CA SER A 31 3.30 14.27 -3.81
C SER A 31 4.42 13.56 -4.56
N PHE A 32 4.33 12.23 -4.78
CA PHE A 32 5.30 11.51 -5.60
C PHE A 32 5.21 11.88 -7.09
N ALA A 33 3.99 12.08 -7.61
CA ALA A 33 3.79 12.55 -8.97
C ALA A 33 4.42 13.93 -9.18
N ARG A 34 4.24 14.87 -8.22
CA ARG A 34 4.94 16.16 -8.26
C ARG A 34 6.46 16.00 -8.20
N GLN A 35 6.98 15.20 -7.27
CA GLN A 35 8.42 14.97 -7.11
C GLN A 35 9.08 14.48 -8.39
N THR A 36 8.44 13.51 -9.06
CA THR A 36 8.98 12.86 -10.26
C THR A 36 8.59 13.54 -11.56
N GLY A 37 7.54 14.36 -11.55
CA GLY A 37 6.97 14.97 -12.76
C GLY A 37 6.28 13.96 -13.70
N MET A 38 5.99 12.74 -13.22
CA MET A 38 5.34 11.70 -14.05
C MET A 38 3.86 11.55 -13.69
N ALA A 39 3.09 11.02 -14.64
CA ALA A 39 1.69 10.72 -14.45
C ALA A 39 1.48 9.50 -13.54
N CYS A 40 0.30 9.37 -12.93
CA CYS A 40 0.03 8.35 -11.90
C CYS A 40 0.16 6.92 -12.46
N GLU A 41 -0.24 6.73 -13.70
CA GLU A 41 -0.16 5.47 -14.46
C GLU A 41 1.29 5.01 -14.71
N ALA A 42 2.27 5.91 -14.60
CA ALA A 42 3.67 5.50 -14.63
C ALA A 42 4.01 4.63 -13.42
N CYS A 43 3.41 4.92 -12.26
CA CYS A 43 3.67 4.19 -11.01
C CYS A 43 2.65 3.09 -10.74
N HIS A 44 1.38 3.25 -11.15
CA HIS A 44 0.29 2.34 -10.82
C HIS A 44 -0.42 1.77 -12.06
N THR A 45 -0.73 0.48 -12.03
CA THR A 45 -1.65 -0.15 -13.01
C THR A 45 -3.10 0.19 -12.64
N VAL A 46 -3.44 -0.07 -11.39
CA VAL A 46 -4.65 0.37 -10.68
C VAL A 46 -4.18 0.64 -9.26
N TYR A 47 -4.45 1.82 -8.70
CA TYR A 47 -4.06 2.08 -7.30
C TYR A 47 -4.70 1.02 -6.37
N PRO A 48 -3.94 0.39 -5.47
CA PRO A 48 -2.55 0.64 -5.09
C PRO A 48 -1.50 -0.22 -5.80
N GLU A 49 -1.86 -1.13 -6.70
CA GLU A 49 -0.92 -1.98 -7.43
C GLU A 49 0.13 -1.17 -8.20
N LEU A 50 1.39 -1.61 -8.12
CA LEU A 50 2.52 -0.92 -8.72
C LEU A 50 2.89 -1.51 -10.09
N THR A 51 3.19 -0.63 -11.05
CA THR A 51 3.89 -1.00 -12.28
C THR A 51 5.32 -1.45 -11.96
N HIS A 52 6.05 -1.95 -12.98
CA HIS A 52 7.49 -2.20 -12.83
C HIS A 52 8.24 -0.96 -12.35
N PHE A 53 7.97 0.19 -12.97
CA PHE A 53 8.58 1.45 -12.58
C PHE A 53 8.24 1.81 -11.12
N GLY A 54 6.97 1.68 -10.69
CA GLY A 54 6.56 1.96 -9.31
C GLY A 54 7.29 1.09 -8.29
N ARG A 55 7.52 -0.19 -8.62
CA ARG A 55 8.31 -1.11 -7.79
C ARG A 55 9.76 -0.68 -7.67
N VAL A 56 10.39 -0.34 -8.80
CA VAL A 56 11.79 0.14 -8.81
C VAL A 56 11.91 1.45 -8.03
N PHE A 57 10.95 2.37 -8.18
CA PHE A 57 10.91 3.64 -7.43
C PHE A 57 10.84 3.41 -5.91
N LYS A 58 9.92 2.53 -5.47
CA LYS A 58 9.80 2.14 -4.06
C LYS A 58 11.05 1.40 -3.57
N ALA A 59 11.60 0.48 -4.36
CA ALA A 59 12.83 -0.26 -4.00
C ALA A 59 14.04 0.66 -3.82
N ASN A 60 14.13 1.72 -4.63
CA ASN A 60 15.17 2.75 -4.51
C ASN A 60 14.86 3.81 -3.43
N GLY A 61 13.93 3.55 -2.51
CA GLY A 61 13.72 4.40 -1.34
C GLY A 61 13.01 5.72 -1.64
N TYR A 62 12.18 5.78 -2.69
CA TYR A 62 11.37 6.96 -3.01
C TYR A 62 12.17 8.23 -3.36
N VAL A 63 13.44 8.09 -3.77
CA VAL A 63 14.35 9.23 -3.94
C VAL A 63 14.44 9.79 -5.37
N LEU A 64 13.83 9.14 -6.37
CA LEU A 64 13.84 9.69 -7.73
C LEU A 64 13.07 11.01 -7.74
N ALA A 65 13.74 12.09 -8.13
CA ALA A 65 13.16 13.42 -8.20
C ALA A 65 13.64 14.14 -9.46
N ASN A 66 12.69 14.68 -10.23
CA ASN A 66 12.97 15.50 -11.42
C ASN A 66 12.70 17.00 -11.15
N LEU A 67 12.20 17.35 -9.97
CA LEU A 67 12.09 18.73 -9.53
C LEU A 67 13.44 19.29 -9.07
N LYS A 68 13.66 20.59 -9.30
CA LYS A 68 14.78 21.33 -8.74
C LYS A 68 14.77 21.17 -7.21
N GLN A 69 15.92 20.78 -6.67
CA GLN A 69 16.14 20.64 -5.23
C GLN A 69 16.89 21.88 -4.74
N VAL A 70 16.51 22.40 -3.58
CA VAL A 70 17.34 23.38 -2.86
C VAL A 70 18.50 22.62 -2.26
N ARG A 71 19.71 22.90 -2.75
CA ARG A 71 20.93 22.22 -2.35
C ARG A 71 21.86 23.18 -1.65
N ASP A 72 22.40 22.76 -0.52
CA ASP A 72 23.56 23.38 0.10
C ASP A 72 24.74 22.41 0.03
N VAL A 73 25.92 22.92 -0.31
CA VAL A 73 27.14 22.13 -0.50
C VAL A 73 28.29 22.78 0.23
N THR A 74 29.08 21.97 0.97
CA THR A 74 30.30 22.48 1.60
C THR A 74 31.34 22.91 0.56
N ALA A 75 32.36 23.64 0.99
CA ALA A 75 33.56 23.91 0.19
C ALA A 75 34.26 22.61 -0.31
N LYS A 76 33.99 21.46 0.33
CA LYS A 76 34.47 20.13 -0.08
C LYS A 76 33.51 19.38 -1.03
N LYS A 77 32.45 20.04 -1.51
CA LYS A 77 31.37 19.47 -2.35
C LYS A 77 30.53 18.38 -1.68
N GLU A 78 30.45 18.36 -0.36
CA GLU A 78 29.55 17.45 0.37
C GLU A 78 28.16 18.09 0.42
N GLN A 79 27.11 17.34 0.08
CA GLN A 79 25.73 17.82 0.20
C GLN A 79 25.33 17.91 1.67
N LEU A 80 25.13 19.14 2.17
CA LEU A 80 24.69 19.40 3.55
C LEU A 80 23.18 19.25 3.70
N LEU A 81 22.43 19.67 2.68
CA LEU A 81 20.98 19.62 2.64
C LEU A 81 20.50 19.52 1.20
N GLU A 82 19.53 18.65 0.94
CA GLU A 82 18.83 18.58 -0.34
C GLU A 82 17.33 18.50 -0.08
N LEU A 83 16.63 19.63 -0.25
CA LEU A 83 15.20 19.75 0.04
C LEU A 83 14.39 19.99 -1.23
N ALA A 84 13.24 19.33 -1.34
CA ALA A 84 12.32 19.55 -2.45
C ALA A 84 11.77 20.99 -2.43
N GLN A 85 11.72 21.64 -3.60
CA GLN A 85 11.14 22.98 -3.72
C GLN A 85 9.63 23.03 -3.40
N THR A 86 8.93 21.92 -3.56
CA THR A 86 7.53 21.79 -3.12
C THR A 86 7.46 20.78 -1.99
N PRO A 87 6.69 21.07 -0.92
CA PRO A 87 6.57 20.14 0.19
C PRO A 87 5.93 18.84 -0.31
N PRO A 88 6.48 17.66 0.06
CA PRO A 88 5.98 16.36 -0.37
C PRO A 88 4.72 15.95 0.41
N LEU A 89 3.74 16.85 0.49
CA LEU A 89 2.51 16.67 1.24
C LEU A 89 1.30 16.43 0.33
N SER A 90 0.40 15.52 0.70
CA SER A 90 -0.89 15.38 0.01
C SER A 90 -2.00 14.99 0.97
N ILE A 91 -3.24 15.23 0.56
CA ILE A 91 -4.43 14.92 1.35
C ILE A 91 -5.27 13.90 0.59
N MET A 92 -5.84 12.94 1.30
CA MET A 92 -6.85 12.01 0.79
C MET A 92 -8.12 12.13 1.64
N VAL A 93 -9.26 12.12 0.97
CA VAL A 93 -10.58 12.05 1.59
C VAL A 93 -11.23 10.77 1.11
N GLN A 94 -11.55 9.87 2.04
CA GLN A 94 -12.33 8.67 1.75
C GLN A 94 -13.75 8.87 2.26
N ALA A 95 -14.71 8.65 1.38
CA ALA A 95 -16.13 8.64 1.70
C ALA A 95 -16.74 7.29 1.34
N SER A 96 -17.74 6.85 2.08
CA SER A 96 -18.41 5.59 1.84
C SER A 96 -19.91 5.67 2.06
N TYR A 97 -20.61 4.76 1.40
CA TYR A 97 -22.02 4.47 1.67
C TYR A 97 -22.18 2.96 1.68
N SER A 98 -22.76 2.41 2.73
CA SER A 98 -22.91 0.96 2.89
C SER A 98 -24.32 0.61 3.31
N GLN A 99 -24.93 -0.31 2.58
CA GLN A 99 -26.27 -0.79 2.85
C GLN A 99 -26.22 -2.29 3.11
N LEU A 100 -26.77 -2.71 4.25
CA LEU A 100 -26.81 -4.09 4.69
C LEU A 100 -28.25 -4.60 4.59
N SER A 101 -28.43 -5.87 4.22
CA SER A 101 -29.77 -6.49 4.19
C SER A 101 -30.39 -6.60 5.59
N THR A 102 -29.57 -6.60 6.63
CA THR A 102 -29.99 -6.60 8.03
C THR A 102 -29.14 -5.60 8.80
N THR A 103 -29.79 -4.76 9.60
CA THR A 103 -29.13 -3.75 10.42
C THR A 103 -28.22 -4.40 11.46
N LEU A 104 -27.02 -3.85 11.63
CA LEU A 104 -26.14 -4.29 12.71
C LEU A 104 -26.73 -3.89 14.07
N PRO A 105 -26.63 -4.76 15.09
CA PRO A 105 -26.99 -4.38 16.45
C PRO A 105 -26.11 -3.23 16.97
N ASP A 106 -26.67 -2.33 17.78
CA ASP A 106 -25.98 -1.20 18.45
C ASP A 106 -24.84 -1.59 19.40
N VAL A 107 -24.52 -2.89 19.51
CA VAL A 107 -23.51 -3.43 20.42
C VAL A 107 -22.10 -3.40 19.82
N SER A 108 -21.95 -3.04 18.53
CA SER A 108 -20.63 -2.92 17.90
C SER A 108 -19.99 -1.57 18.26
N VAL A 109 -19.09 -1.60 19.24
CA VAL A 109 -18.33 -0.43 19.74
C VAL A 109 -17.39 0.20 18.69
N THR A 110 -17.30 -0.39 17.50
CA THR A 110 -16.33 -0.03 16.45
C THR A 110 -16.97 0.39 15.13
N ALA A 111 -18.30 0.27 14.97
CA ALA A 111 -18.96 0.69 13.73
C ALA A 111 -19.43 2.16 13.85
N PRO A 112 -19.10 3.05 12.91
CA PRO A 112 -19.61 4.40 12.93
C PRO A 112 -21.09 4.40 12.53
N GLY A 113 -21.96 4.68 13.49
CA GLY A 113 -23.40 4.80 13.29
C GLY A 113 -24.21 3.96 14.28
N VAL A 114 -25.42 4.44 14.57
CA VAL A 114 -26.48 3.68 15.27
C VAL A 114 -27.00 2.60 14.31
N ALA A 115 -27.68 1.57 14.81
CA ALA A 115 -28.34 0.49 14.08
C ALA A 115 -29.32 1.04 13.03
N GLN A 116 -28.79 1.40 11.87
CA GLN A 116 -29.53 1.98 10.74
C GLN A 116 -29.25 1.19 9.48
N ASN A 117 -30.24 1.18 8.58
CA ASN A 117 -30.09 0.60 7.25
C ASN A 117 -29.56 1.68 6.29
N GLY A 118 -28.30 1.56 5.90
CA GLY A 118 -27.63 2.58 5.10
C GLY A 118 -26.80 3.53 5.97
N THR A 119 -25.49 3.37 5.93
CA THR A 119 -24.54 4.20 6.67
C THR A 119 -23.66 4.96 5.70
N ALA A 120 -23.65 6.29 5.82
CA ALA A 120 -22.75 7.17 5.09
C ALA A 120 -21.56 7.57 5.97
N GLY A 121 -20.34 7.29 5.52
CA GLY A 121 -19.11 7.81 6.12
C GLY A 121 -18.62 9.02 5.35
N PHE A 122 -18.76 10.23 5.90
CA PHE A 122 -18.30 11.45 5.24
C PHE A 122 -17.62 12.44 6.23
N PRO A 123 -16.28 12.48 6.27
CA PRO A 123 -15.37 11.47 5.71
C PRO A 123 -15.42 10.19 6.54
N GLN A 124 -15.26 9.04 5.90
CA GLN A 124 -14.86 7.82 6.61
C GLN A 124 -13.43 7.96 7.11
N GLN A 125 -12.53 8.43 6.23
CA GLN A 125 -11.13 8.72 6.55
C GLN A 125 -10.70 10.04 5.93
N LEU A 126 -9.91 10.80 6.67
CA LEU A 126 -9.20 11.97 6.17
C LEU A 126 -7.71 11.78 6.48
N SER A 127 -6.89 11.70 5.45
CA SER A 127 -5.47 11.38 5.60
C SER A 127 -4.57 12.49 5.07
N LEU A 128 -3.53 12.80 5.81
CA LEU A 128 -2.41 13.64 5.39
C LEU A 128 -1.19 12.73 5.15
N PHE A 129 -0.62 12.82 3.96
CA PHE A 129 0.58 12.08 3.59
C PHE A 129 1.80 12.99 3.60
N TYR A 130 2.90 12.49 4.15
CA TYR A 130 4.24 12.89 3.78
C TYR A 130 4.80 11.78 2.88
N ALA A 131 5.04 12.09 1.60
CA ALA A 131 5.48 11.09 0.65
C ALA A 131 6.45 11.71 -0.36
N GLY A 132 7.74 11.49 -0.12
CA GLY A 132 8.81 12.04 -0.92
C GLY A 132 10.22 11.71 -0.42
N LYS A 133 11.21 12.22 -1.15
CA LYS A 133 12.63 12.22 -0.79
C LYS A 133 12.87 13.15 0.39
N ILE A 134 13.62 12.66 1.38
CA ILE A 134 14.05 13.42 2.56
C ILE A 134 15.52 13.85 2.43
N ALA A 135 16.38 12.92 1.99
CA ALA A 135 17.82 13.12 1.84
C ALA A 135 18.36 12.25 0.69
N PRO A 136 19.64 12.38 0.28
CA PRO A 136 20.26 11.42 -0.61
C PRO A 136 20.07 10.01 -0.07
N HIS A 137 19.60 9.08 -0.92
CA HIS A 137 19.34 7.69 -0.55
C HIS A 137 18.26 7.43 0.51
N PHE A 138 17.55 8.46 1.00
CA PHE A 138 16.53 8.32 2.04
C PHE A 138 15.22 9.04 1.66
N GLY A 139 14.11 8.30 1.69
CA GLY A 139 12.78 8.82 1.44
C GLY A 139 11.73 8.13 2.30
N ALA A 140 10.51 8.63 2.21
CA ALA A 140 9.42 8.19 3.06
C ALA A 140 8.08 8.14 2.33
N PHE A 141 7.24 7.24 2.82
CA PHE A 141 5.79 7.27 2.71
C PHE A 141 5.26 7.22 4.14
N ALA A 142 4.57 8.24 4.60
CA ALA A 142 4.01 8.29 5.94
C ALA A 142 2.62 8.92 5.89
N GLN A 143 1.69 8.34 6.63
CA GLN A 143 0.29 8.74 6.65
C GLN A 143 -0.16 9.04 8.08
N LEU A 144 -0.84 10.17 8.24
CA LEU A 144 -1.62 10.50 9.42
C LEU A 144 -3.09 10.45 9.02
N THR A 145 -3.90 9.67 9.73
CA THR A 145 -5.30 9.46 9.35
C THR A 145 -6.22 9.81 10.52
N TYR A 146 -7.22 10.63 10.24
CA TYR A 146 -8.44 10.72 11.04
C TYR A 146 -9.38 9.59 10.64
N ALA A 147 -9.86 8.83 11.61
CA ALA A 147 -10.86 7.78 11.41
C ALA A 147 -12.16 8.12 12.15
N ASN A 148 -13.30 7.97 11.46
CA ASN A 148 -14.60 8.38 12.00
C ASN A 148 -15.17 7.45 13.08
N ASP A 149 -14.72 6.20 13.15
CA ASP A 149 -15.14 5.20 14.15
C ASP A 149 -14.58 5.50 15.54
N SER A 150 -13.29 5.87 15.61
CA SER A 150 -12.62 6.26 16.84
C SER A 150 -12.74 7.76 17.14
N GLY A 151 -12.98 8.58 16.12
CA GLY A 151 -12.95 10.04 16.24
C GLY A 151 -11.55 10.60 16.54
N THR A 152 -10.50 9.83 16.27
CA THR A 152 -9.11 10.19 16.60
C THR A 152 -8.25 10.35 15.35
N ILE A 153 -7.14 11.08 15.50
CA ILE A 153 -6.05 11.13 14.53
C ILE A 153 -4.93 10.22 15.02
N SER A 154 -4.49 9.29 14.18
CA SER A 154 -3.40 8.37 14.50
C SER A 154 -2.36 8.29 13.39
N ILE A 155 -1.19 7.73 13.73
CA ILE A 155 -0.18 7.33 12.75
C ILE A 155 -0.70 6.08 12.06
N ASP A 156 -0.91 6.18 10.75
CA ASP A 156 -1.34 5.09 9.90
C ASP A 156 -0.11 4.46 9.21
N ASN A 157 -0.22 3.98 7.97
CA ASN A 157 0.90 3.40 7.25
C ASN A 157 2.11 4.34 7.13
N THR A 158 3.24 3.87 7.65
CA THR A 158 4.55 4.52 7.56
C THR A 158 5.59 3.55 7.04
N ASP A 159 6.34 3.93 6.01
CA ASP A 159 7.51 3.26 5.45
C ASP A 159 8.61 4.31 5.19
N LEU A 160 9.64 4.30 6.03
CA LEU A 160 10.86 5.09 5.85
C LEU A 160 11.93 4.18 5.28
N ARG A 161 12.56 4.61 4.19
CA ARG A 161 13.41 3.70 3.42
C ARG A 161 14.72 4.35 3.04
N PHE A 162 15.82 3.73 3.47
CA PHE A 162 17.15 3.99 2.97
C PHE A 162 17.49 2.97 1.89
N ALA A 163 17.95 3.41 0.73
CA ALA A 163 18.29 2.52 -0.36
C ALA A 163 19.45 3.04 -1.20
N ASN A 164 20.32 2.14 -1.63
CA ASN A 164 21.35 2.44 -2.60
C ASN A 164 21.39 1.35 -3.68
N MET A 165 21.93 1.70 -4.84
CA MET A 165 22.07 0.79 -5.96
C MET A 165 23.55 0.62 -6.32
N MET A 166 23.91 -0.59 -6.69
CA MET A 166 25.20 -0.89 -7.29
C MET A 166 25.01 -1.74 -8.54
N ILE A 167 25.93 -1.60 -9.50
CA ILE A 167 26.03 -2.50 -10.63
C ILE A 167 27.09 -3.53 -10.29
N LEU A 168 26.71 -4.81 -10.29
CA LEU A 168 27.61 -5.91 -10.04
C LEU A 168 28.58 -6.09 -11.23
N PRO A 169 29.73 -6.77 -11.05
CA PRO A 169 30.67 -7.06 -12.14
C PRO A 169 30.04 -7.82 -13.32
N SER A 170 28.92 -8.50 -13.10
CA SER A 170 28.12 -9.20 -14.11
C SER A 170 27.09 -8.32 -14.81
N GLU A 171 27.24 -6.99 -14.75
CA GLU A 171 26.34 -5.97 -15.33
C GLU A 171 24.90 -5.97 -14.79
N GLN A 172 24.67 -6.64 -13.66
CA GLN A 172 23.35 -6.74 -13.05
C GLN A 172 23.17 -5.66 -12.00
N SER A 173 21.99 -5.04 -11.96
CA SER A 173 21.64 -4.09 -10.90
C SER A 173 21.35 -4.82 -9.58
N LEU A 174 21.82 -4.26 -8.48
CA LEU A 174 21.47 -4.71 -7.14
C LEU A 174 21.11 -3.48 -6.32
N VAL A 175 19.85 -3.37 -5.93
CA VAL A 175 19.40 -2.41 -4.93
C VAL A 175 19.45 -3.09 -3.58
N TYR A 176 20.00 -2.41 -2.59
CA TYR A 176 19.99 -2.87 -1.20
C TYR A 176 19.52 -1.73 -0.31
N GLY A 177 18.85 -2.07 0.78
CA GLY A 177 18.28 -1.05 1.64
C GLY A 177 17.76 -1.57 2.96
N VAL A 178 17.28 -0.61 3.73
CA VAL A 178 16.67 -0.81 5.04
C VAL A 178 15.33 -0.09 5.05
N SER A 179 14.28 -0.77 5.51
CA SER A 179 12.94 -0.20 5.73
C SER A 179 12.64 -0.18 7.23
N LEU A 180 12.16 0.98 7.69
CA LEU A 180 11.55 1.18 8.98
C LEU A 180 10.06 1.43 8.76
N ASN A 181 9.21 0.57 9.30
CA ASN A 181 7.77 0.69 9.08
C ASN A 181 6.95 0.26 10.29
N ASN A 182 5.67 0.65 10.34
CA ASN A 182 4.77 0.35 11.46
C ASN A 182 3.61 -0.57 11.10
N ASN A 183 3.65 -1.17 9.91
CA ASN A 183 2.63 -2.11 9.46
C ASN A 183 3.31 -3.23 8.66
N PRO A 184 3.36 -4.46 9.19
CA PRO A 184 3.92 -5.57 8.45
C PRO A 184 3.31 -5.66 7.06
N THR A 185 4.19 -5.83 6.07
CA THR A 185 3.86 -5.95 4.64
C THR A 185 3.65 -4.64 3.87
N VAL A 186 3.66 -3.48 4.53
CA VAL A 186 3.61 -2.17 3.84
C VAL A 186 4.81 -1.96 2.90
N GLN A 187 5.94 -2.57 3.20
CA GLN A 187 7.19 -2.47 2.46
C GLN A 187 7.23 -3.37 1.20
N ASP A 188 6.25 -4.26 1.02
CA ASP A 188 6.15 -5.16 -0.12
C ASP A 188 6.11 -4.39 -1.45
N LEU A 189 6.95 -4.80 -2.41
CA LEU A 189 6.99 -4.15 -3.72
C LEU A 189 5.80 -4.56 -4.59
N TRP A 190 5.27 -5.78 -4.46
CA TRP A 190 4.20 -6.25 -5.35
C TRP A 190 2.80 -5.87 -4.87
N ASN A 191 2.66 -5.30 -3.67
CA ASN A 191 1.38 -5.05 -3.01
C ASN A 191 0.48 -6.30 -3.04
N SER A 192 1.07 -7.48 -2.92
CA SER A 192 0.37 -8.78 -2.92
C SER A 192 0.17 -9.35 -1.52
N THR A 193 0.52 -8.57 -0.51
CA THR A 193 0.36 -8.86 0.91
C THR A 193 -0.58 -7.84 1.57
N PRO A 194 -1.18 -8.17 2.72
CA PRO A 194 -2.37 -7.48 3.24
C PRO A 194 -2.35 -5.95 3.31
N ALA A 195 -1.23 -5.31 3.67
CA ALA A 195 -1.17 -3.86 3.88
C ALA A 195 -1.62 -3.02 2.66
N PHE A 196 -1.41 -3.54 1.45
CA PHE A 196 -1.92 -2.94 0.20
C PHE A 196 -2.67 -3.97 -0.67
N GLY A 197 -3.12 -5.07 -0.05
CA GLY A 197 -3.83 -6.14 -0.74
C GLY A 197 -5.30 -5.79 -1.02
N PHE A 198 -5.93 -6.58 -1.88
CA PHE A 198 -7.37 -6.49 -2.11
C PHE A 198 -8.14 -7.04 -0.89
N PRO A 199 -9.26 -6.42 -0.43
CA PRO A 199 -9.91 -5.23 -0.99
C PRO A 199 -9.20 -3.92 -0.60
N TYR A 200 -8.86 -3.10 -1.61
CA TYR A 200 -8.01 -1.91 -1.45
C TYR A 200 -8.63 -0.77 -0.64
N ALA A 201 -9.95 -0.74 -0.55
CA ALA A 201 -10.72 0.15 0.31
C ALA A 201 -12.00 -0.58 0.70
N SER A 202 -12.41 -0.42 1.94
CA SER A 202 -13.66 -0.98 2.45
C SER A 202 -14.32 0.00 3.40
N SER A 203 -15.63 -0.18 3.60
CA SER A 203 -16.36 0.60 4.59
C SER A 203 -16.16 -0.01 5.98
N ASN A 204 -15.90 0.83 6.98
CA ASN A 204 -15.89 0.38 8.38
C ASN A 204 -17.31 0.20 8.96
N ALA A 205 -18.36 0.45 8.18
CA ALA A 205 -19.75 0.16 8.54
C ALA A 205 -20.20 -1.26 8.17
N VAL A 206 -19.33 -2.10 7.59
CA VAL A 206 -19.63 -3.51 7.27
C VAL A 206 -18.97 -4.45 8.27
N VAL A 207 -19.43 -5.70 8.32
CA VAL A 207 -18.85 -6.74 9.18
C VAL A 207 -17.51 -7.18 8.60
N SER A 208 -16.42 -6.93 9.33
CA SER A 208 -15.10 -7.46 9.00
C SER A 208 -15.07 -8.99 9.15
N PRO A 209 -14.17 -9.71 8.44
CA PRO A 209 -14.01 -11.14 8.63
C PRO A 209 -13.81 -11.52 10.11
N LEU A 210 -14.58 -12.49 10.62
CA LEU A 210 -14.51 -12.94 12.02
C LEU A 210 -13.22 -13.69 12.36
N ALA A 211 -12.54 -14.21 11.34
CA ALA A 211 -11.26 -14.88 11.46
C ALA A 211 -10.31 -14.34 10.38
N GLY A 212 -9.08 -14.08 10.79
CA GLY A 212 -8.00 -13.61 9.93
C GLY A 212 -6.66 -14.06 10.50
N THR A 213 -5.62 -13.98 9.69
CA THR A 213 -4.26 -14.18 10.17
C THR A 213 -3.76 -12.92 10.87
N GLU A 214 -2.88 -13.03 11.86
CA GLU A 214 -2.28 -11.85 12.52
C GLU A 214 -1.58 -10.86 11.56
N ILE A 215 -1.03 -11.38 10.46
CA ILE A 215 -0.38 -10.56 9.43
C ILE A 215 -1.39 -9.73 8.61
N ASP A 216 -2.67 -10.05 8.70
CA ASP A 216 -3.78 -9.38 7.99
C ASP A 216 -4.34 -8.25 8.86
N GLY A 217 -3.54 -7.19 9.01
CA GLY A 217 -3.93 -5.93 9.66
C GLY A 217 -3.93 -5.93 11.19
N ALA A 218 -3.94 -7.09 11.87
CA ALA A 218 -4.01 -7.15 13.33
C ALA A 218 -2.79 -6.52 14.04
N LEU A 219 -1.65 -6.45 13.35
CA LEU A 219 -0.42 -5.84 13.84
C LEU A 219 -0.22 -4.39 13.36
N ALA A 220 -1.05 -3.90 12.44
CA ALA A 220 -0.88 -2.56 11.86
C ALA A 220 -0.96 -1.50 12.96
N GLN A 221 -0.08 -0.49 12.91
CA GLN A 221 -0.04 0.68 13.79
C GLN A 221 0.35 0.38 15.25
N ASP A 222 0.42 -0.90 15.64
CA ASP A 222 0.77 -1.37 16.98
C ASP A 222 2.21 -1.91 17.11
N VAL A 223 2.97 -1.88 16.01
CA VAL A 223 4.34 -2.38 15.95
C VAL A 223 5.28 -1.38 15.30
N ALA A 224 6.56 -1.52 15.60
CA ALA A 224 7.65 -0.91 14.86
C ALA A 224 8.54 -2.03 14.30
N GLY A 225 8.79 -1.97 13.00
CA GLY A 225 9.55 -2.93 12.23
C GLY A 225 10.83 -2.33 11.68
N LEU A 226 11.86 -3.15 11.62
CA LEU A 226 13.11 -2.88 10.93
C LEU A 226 13.43 -4.09 10.04
N SER A 227 13.59 -3.85 8.74
CA SER A 227 13.96 -4.89 7.78
C SER A 227 15.05 -4.45 6.84
N GLY A 228 15.93 -5.39 6.48
CA GLY A 228 16.92 -5.23 5.42
C GLY A 228 16.48 -6.00 4.19
N TYR A 229 16.64 -5.42 3.00
CA TYR A 229 16.22 -6.03 1.75
C TYR A 229 17.23 -5.88 0.63
N LEU A 230 17.12 -6.78 -0.34
CA LEU A 230 17.84 -6.81 -1.60
C LEU A 230 16.84 -6.92 -2.74
N PHE A 231 17.04 -6.15 -3.80
CA PHE A 231 16.31 -6.26 -5.06
C PHE A 231 17.30 -6.42 -6.20
N TRP A 232 17.47 -7.66 -6.63
CA TRP A 232 18.45 -8.08 -7.62
C TRP A 232 17.83 -8.13 -9.02
N ASN A 233 18.51 -7.49 -9.96
CA ASN A 233 18.18 -7.41 -11.37
C ASN A 233 16.70 -7.08 -11.62
N GLU A 234 16.16 -6.18 -10.80
CA GLU A 234 14.77 -5.74 -10.80
C GLU A 234 13.72 -6.87 -10.82
N SER A 235 14.10 -8.06 -10.35
CA SER A 235 13.30 -9.27 -10.52
C SER A 235 13.28 -10.17 -9.30
N LEU A 236 14.35 -10.24 -8.50
CA LEU A 236 14.35 -11.02 -7.26
C LEU A 236 14.43 -10.09 -6.06
N TYR A 237 13.40 -10.10 -5.22
CA TYR A 237 13.37 -9.38 -3.96
C TYR A 237 13.50 -10.34 -2.79
N ALA A 238 14.45 -10.08 -1.91
CA ALA A 238 14.62 -10.81 -0.66
C ALA A 238 14.65 -9.81 0.49
N GLU A 239 13.92 -10.09 1.56
CA GLU A 239 13.88 -9.24 2.74
C GLU A 239 13.90 -10.10 4.00
N VAL A 240 14.61 -9.62 5.01
CA VAL A 240 14.56 -10.17 6.36
C VAL A 240 14.42 -9.03 7.36
N GLY A 241 13.55 -9.20 8.34
CA GLY A 241 13.28 -8.17 9.33
C GLY A 241 12.62 -8.70 10.58
N GLY A 242 12.53 -7.81 11.56
CA GLY A 242 11.88 -8.09 12.84
C GLY A 242 10.96 -6.96 13.26
N TYR A 243 9.91 -7.31 13.98
CA TYR A 243 8.97 -6.37 14.57
C TYR A 243 9.01 -6.42 16.10
N ARG A 244 8.71 -5.29 16.71
CA ARG A 244 8.49 -5.11 18.14
C ARG A 244 7.18 -4.38 18.35
N SER A 245 6.46 -4.72 19.41
CA SER A 245 5.27 -3.97 19.78
C SER A 245 5.64 -2.53 20.16
N ALA A 246 4.88 -1.59 19.62
CA ALA A 246 5.02 -0.15 19.76
C ALA A 246 3.62 0.50 19.80
N LYS A 247 2.81 0.06 20.77
CA LYS A 247 1.42 0.53 21.00
C LYS A 247 1.38 2.05 21.20
N GLN A 248 0.61 2.74 20.37
CA GLN A 248 0.39 4.18 20.51
C GLN A 248 -0.71 4.46 21.54
N GLY A 249 -0.54 5.52 22.35
CA GLY A 249 -1.58 5.95 23.31
C GLY A 249 -1.87 4.99 24.47
N ALA A 250 -1.11 3.91 24.63
CA ALA A 250 -1.29 2.92 25.69
C ALA A 250 -0.31 3.17 26.86
N ALA A 251 -0.84 3.16 28.09
CA ALA A 251 -0.05 3.15 29.32
C ALA A 251 0.12 1.72 29.82
N ASN A 252 1.28 1.43 30.41
CA ASN A 252 1.47 0.21 31.18
C ASN A 252 0.60 0.31 32.45
N ALA A 253 -0.40 -0.56 32.57
CA ALA A 253 -1.32 -0.55 33.71
C ALA A 253 -0.64 -0.79 35.07
N LEU A 254 0.56 -1.39 35.09
CA LEU A 254 1.32 -1.68 36.31
C LEU A 254 2.29 -0.56 36.70
N THR A 255 2.88 0.13 35.73
CA THR A 255 3.92 1.15 36.00
C THR A 255 3.44 2.58 35.76
N GLY A 256 2.28 2.78 35.14
CA GLY A 256 1.79 4.10 34.73
C GLY A 256 2.64 4.78 33.65
N GLY A 257 3.76 4.18 33.23
CA GLY A 257 4.64 4.66 32.18
C GLY A 257 4.23 4.16 30.78
N PRO A 258 4.98 4.55 29.73
CA PRO A 258 4.76 4.03 28.38
C PRO A 258 4.75 2.50 28.38
N TRP A 259 3.84 1.89 27.60
CA TRP A 259 3.76 0.44 27.52
C TRP A 259 5.10 -0.14 27.04
N THR A 260 5.72 -0.96 27.89
CA THR A 260 6.88 -1.78 27.56
C THR A 260 6.46 -3.23 27.68
N ALA A 261 6.72 -4.04 26.65
CA ALA A 261 6.46 -5.47 26.73
C ALA A 261 7.20 -6.04 27.95
N PRO A 262 6.52 -6.76 28.88
CA PRO A 262 7.17 -7.27 30.07
C PRO A 262 8.31 -8.21 29.67
N ARG A 263 9.53 -7.89 30.14
CA ARG A 263 10.69 -8.79 30.04
C ARG A 263 10.35 -10.00 30.90
N GLN A 264 10.11 -11.17 30.29
CA GLN A 264 9.97 -12.41 31.05
C GLN A 264 11.28 -12.68 31.79
N THR A 265 11.37 -12.24 33.04
CA THR A 265 12.30 -12.85 34.00
C THR A 265 11.62 -14.14 34.44
N SER A 266 12.33 -15.24 34.29
CA SER A 266 11.88 -16.57 34.66
C SER A 266 11.72 -16.66 36.18
N SER A 267 10.59 -16.21 36.71
CA SER A 267 10.15 -16.59 38.05
C SER A 267 8.80 -17.27 37.94
N ARG A 268 8.84 -18.58 38.20
CA ARG A 268 7.71 -19.50 38.25
C ARG A 268 6.76 -19.05 39.38
N ALA A 269 5.76 -18.23 39.06
CA ALA A 269 4.67 -17.89 39.97
C ALA A 269 3.32 -18.03 39.24
N SER A 270 2.47 -18.87 39.83
CA SER A 270 1.08 -19.21 39.54
C SER A 270 0.33 -18.38 38.48
N ARG A 271 -0.06 -19.08 37.40
CA ARG A 271 -0.98 -18.63 36.34
C ARG A 271 -2.37 -18.31 36.90
N PRO A 272 -2.92 -17.09 36.72
CA PRO A 272 -4.35 -16.88 36.61
C PRO A 272 -4.78 -17.15 35.16
N THR A 273 -5.93 -17.80 35.02
CA THR A 273 -6.59 -18.07 33.74
C THR A 273 -7.09 -16.78 33.10
N GLY A 274 -6.44 -16.37 32.02
CA GLY A 274 -6.78 -15.21 31.20
C GLY A 274 -5.57 -14.82 30.36
N ALA A 275 -5.55 -15.25 29.09
CA ALA A 275 -4.40 -15.10 28.21
C ALA A 275 -4.12 -13.61 27.92
N TRP A 276 -2.97 -13.12 28.37
CA TRP A 276 -2.39 -11.82 27.98
C TRP A 276 -1.42 -12.05 26.81
N PRO A 277 -1.38 -11.15 25.80
CA PRO A 277 -0.58 -11.39 24.61
C PRO A 277 0.92 -11.38 24.94
N THR A 278 1.59 -12.41 24.45
CA THR A 278 3.03 -12.61 24.48
C THR A 278 3.77 -11.49 23.74
N SER A 279 5.00 -11.20 24.16
CA SER A 279 5.93 -10.36 23.41
C SER A 279 6.23 -11.01 22.05
N THR A 280 5.48 -10.67 21.02
CA THR A 280 5.71 -11.24 19.69
C THR A 280 6.90 -10.56 19.05
N THR A 281 8.08 -11.17 19.22
CA THR A 281 9.19 -10.96 18.29
C THR A 281 8.86 -11.72 17.03
N THR A 282 8.17 -11.08 16.08
CA THR A 282 7.97 -11.69 14.78
C THR A 282 9.18 -11.37 13.92
N SER A 283 9.96 -12.40 13.58
CA SER A 283 10.96 -12.33 12.53
C SER A 283 10.38 -12.96 11.27
N GLY A 284 10.56 -12.28 10.13
CA GLY A 284 10.02 -12.74 8.85
C GLY A 284 11.09 -12.74 7.77
N ILE A 285 11.00 -13.70 6.85
CA ILE A 285 11.77 -13.73 5.60
C ILE A 285 10.74 -13.67 4.46
N ALA A 286 10.91 -12.74 3.54
CA ALA A 286 10.14 -12.66 2.31
C ALA A 286 11.06 -12.85 1.11
N LEU A 287 10.67 -13.75 0.20
CA LEU A 287 11.33 -13.94 -1.09
C LEU A 287 10.26 -13.84 -2.18
N LYS A 288 10.42 -12.89 -3.10
CA LYS A 288 9.49 -12.68 -4.22
C LYS A 288 10.27 -12.58 -5.51
N ARG A 289 9.73 -13.20 -6.58
CA ARG A 289 10.30 -13.15 -7.93
C ARG A 289 9.29 -12.54 -8.88
N ALA A 290 9.71 -11.59 -9.71
CA ALA A 290 8.94 -11.07 -10.81
C ALA A 290 8.64 -12.20 -11.80
N SER A 291 7.36 -12.52 -12.00
CA SER A 291 6.89 -13.36 -13.09
C SER A 291 6.63 -12.47 -14.30
N THR A 292 7.09 -12.88 -15.49
CA THR A 292 6.84 -12.23 -16.78
C THR A 292 5.40 -12.40 -17.28
N ALA A 293 4.52 -13.07 -16.53
CA ALA A 293 3.12 -13.25 -16.89
C ALA A 293 2.21 -12.84 -15.74
N GLN A 294 1.76 -11.59 -15.78
CA GLN A 294 0.62 -11.11 -14.99
C GLN A 294 -0.52 -10.86 -15.98
N THR A 295 -1.14 -11.94 -16.48
CA THR A 295 -2.44 -11.83 -17.16
C THR A 295 -3.47 -11.46 -16.10
N SER A 296 -3.72 -10.16 -15.96
CA SER A 296 -4.85 -9.64 -15.20
C SER A 296 -6.13 -10.23 -15.79
N SER A 297 -6.78 -11.11 -15.04
CA SER A 297 -8.13 -11.57 -15.37
C SER A 297 -9.08 -10.45 -14.96
N TYR A 298 -9.19 -9.44 -15.83
CA TYR A 298 -10.20 -8.39 -15.72
C TYR A 298 -11.56 -8.99 -16.11
N CYS A 299 -12.42 -9.24 -15.12
CA CYS A 299 -13.84 -9.47 -15.37
C CYS A 299 -14.58 -8.14 -15.14
N PRO A 300 -14.97 -7.40 -16.21
CA PRO A 300 -15.85 -6.26 -16.04
C PRO A 300 -17.23 -6.76 -15.59
N GLY A 301 -17.82 -6.02 -14.65
CA GLY A 301 -18.98 -6.44 -13.87
C GLY A 301 -20.18 -6.95 -14.68
N GLN A 302 -20.73 -8.07 -14.21
CA GLN A 302 -22.14 -8.42 -14.33
C GLN A 302 -22.56 -9.13 -13.04
N ALA A 303 -23.55 -8.58 -12.33
CA ALA A 303 -24.27 -9.27 -11.26
C ALA A 303 -25.29 -10.27 -11.87
N PRO A 304 -25.92 -11.15 -11.07
CA PRO A 304 -25.32 -12.34 -10.51
C PRO A 304 -26.09 -13.56 -11.02
N GLU A 305 -25.51 -14.36 -11.92
CA GLU A 305 -25.88 -15.76 -12.16
C GLU A 305 -25.02 -16.30 -13.30
N ARG A 306 -23.88 -16.91 -12.96
CA ARG A 306 -23.23 -18.01 -13.71
C ARG A 306 -21.95 -18.40 -12.98
N ARG A 307 -21.87 -19.66 -12.56
CA ARG A 307 -20.68 -20.28 -11.99
C ARG A 307 -19.53 -20.17 -13.00
N CYS A 308 -18.42 -19.56 -12.60
CA CYS A 308 -17.15 -19.73 -13.28
C CYS A 308 -16.68 -21.18 -13.04
N VAL A 309 -16.81 -22.04 -14.05
CA VAL A 309 -16.18 -23.37 -14.07
C VAL A 309 -14.76 -23.17 -14.59
N GLY A 310 -13.78 -23.18 -13.69
CA GLY A 310 -12.36 -23.35 -14.05
C GLY A 310 -12.05 -24.83 -14.32
N PRO A 311 -11.01 -25.14 -15.12
CA PRO A 311 -10.65 -26.52 -15.43
C PRO A 311 -10.12 -27.22 -14.17
N SER A 312 -10.75 -28.35 -13.85
CA SER A 312 -10.34 -29.25 -12.76
C SER A 312 -8.97 -29.87 -13.07
N THR A 313 -7.99 -29.66 -12.21
CA THR A 313 -6.78 -30.52 -12.15
C THR A 313 -6.89 -31.42 -10.93
N ALA A 314 -7.39 -32.64 -11.15
CA ALA A 314 -7.34 -33.71 -10.18
C ALA A 314 -5.93 -34.32 -10.16
N SER A 315 -5.34 -34.37 -8.98
CA SER A 315 -4.13 -35.13 -8.65
C SER A 315 -4.37 -36.64 -8.75
N ARG A 316 -3.48 -37.40 -9.40
CA ARG A 316 -2.90 -38.65 -8.87
C ARG A 316 -1.86 -39.31 -9.81
N THR A 317 -0.70 -39.63 -9.20
CA THR A 317 0.16 -40.82 -9.37
C THR A 317 0.86 -41.13 -10.71
N SER A 318 2.20 -41.03 -10.70
CA SER A 318 3.17 -41.87 -11.46
C SER A 318 3.11 -43.35 -11.00
N PRO A 319 3.61 -44.39 -11.73
CA PRO A 319 4.88 -44.39 -12.50
C PRO A 319 4.97 -45.25 -13.80
N LYS A 320 6.17 -45.18 -14.40
CA LYS A 320 6.89 -46.10 -15.35
C LYS A 320 6.96 -45.75 -16.85
N THR A 321 8.16 -45.28 -17.24
CA THR A 321 9.06 -45.71 -18.34
C THR A 321 8.46 -46.15 -19.69
N SER A 322 8.75 -45.41 -20.77
CA SER A 322 9.61 -45.84 -21.90
C SER A 322 9.59 -44.84 -23.08
N SER A 323 10.79 -44.46 -23.55
CA SER A 323 11.22 -44.04 -24.89
C SER A 323 10.17 -43.74 -26.00
N THR A 324 10.25 -42.58 -26.65
CA THR A 324 10.84 -42.37 -28.00
C THR A 324 10.57 -40.96 -28.54
N SER A 325 11.48 -40.51 -29.39
CA SER A 325 11.62 -39.23 -30.09
C SER A 325 10.51 -38.90 -31.11
N SER A 326 10.16 -37.61 -31.25
CA SER A 326 9.96 -36.93 -32.54
C SER A 326 9.59 -35.44 -32.37
N LEU A 327 10.37 -34.57 -33.02
CA LEU A 327 9.99 -33.19 -33.45
C LEU A 327 8.98 -33.30 -34.61
N PRO A 328 8.08 -32.32 -34.85
CA PRO A 328 8.43 -31.26 -35.82
C PRO A 328 7.74 -29.86 -35.68
N THR A 329 8.47 -28.87 -36.22
CA THR A 329 8.07 -27.78 -37.13
C THR A 329 7.24 -26.58 -36.65
N ILE A 330 7.95 -25.44 -36.68
CA ILE A 330 7.48 -24.04 -36.69
C ILE A 330 6.90 -23.71 -38.08
N THR A 331 5.71 -23.10 -38.12
CA THR A 331 5.17 -22.45 -39.32
C THR A 331 5.04 -20.94 -39.10
N ARG A 332 5.73 -20.17 -39.95
CA ARG A 332 5.57 -18.72 -40.12
C ARG A 332 4.43 -18.46 -41.09
N SER A 333 3.48 -17.60 -40.73
CA SER A 333 2.54 -16.99 -41.67
C SER A 333 2.92 -15.53 -41.92
N VAL A 334 3.19 -15.25 -43.19
CA VAL A 334 3.44 -13.92 -43.77
C VAL A 334 2.10 -13.37 -44.24
N TRP A 335 1.77 -12.11 -43.93
CA TRP A 335 0.77 -11.36 -44.67
C TRP A 335 1.29 -9.95 -44.98
N ARG A 336 1.41 -9.64 -46.28
CA ARG A 336 1.82 -8.36 -46.84
C ARG A 336 0.57 -7.52 -47.17
N GLY A 337 0.53 -6.31 -46.62
CA GLY A 337 0.36 -5.06 -47.37
C GLY A 337 -1.05 -4.57 -47.74
N ARG A 338 -1.38 -3.34 -47.30
CA ARG A 338 -1.64 -2.22 -48.23
C ARG A 338 -1.59 -0.87 -47.52
N VAL A 339 -0.80 0.04 -48.08
CA VAL A 339 -0.78 1.48 -47.83
C VAL A 339 -1.82 2.14 -48.74
N SER A 340 -2.59 3.09 -48.23
CA SER A 340 -3.32 4.06 -49.04
C SER A 340 -3.23 5.44 -48.39
N THR A 341 -2.47 6.31 -49.03
CA THR A 341 -2.47 7.77 -48.85
C THR A 341 -3.51 8.38 -49.78
N ARG A 342 -4.32 9.31 -49.30
CA ARG A 342 -4.86 10.42 -50.10
C ARG A 342 -5.02 11.65 -49.21
N THR A 343 -4.28 12.69 -49.61
CA THR A 343 -4.56 14.14 -49.60
C THR A 343 -5.39 14.71 -48.47
#